data_AF-A0A963A709-F1
#
_entry.id   AF-A0A963A709-F1
#
_cell.length_a   1.000
_cell.length_b   1.000
_cell.length_c   1.000
_cell.angle_alpha   90.00
_cell.angle_beta   90.00
_cell.angle_gamma   90.00
#
_symmetry.space_group_name_H-M   'P 1'
#
loop_
_entity.id
_entity.type
_entity.pdbx_description
1 polymer ?
#
loop_
_entity_poly.entity_id
_entity_poly.type
_entity_poly.pdbx_seq_one_letter_code
_entity_poly.pdbx_strand_id
1 'polypeptide(L)'
;MEPGSVERLVAELAEQVRQRFYGKYRGVVQDNQDPRGMGRIRARVPEVLDDQTTPWAMPCAPFAGAGAGQYSIPAVESGVWIEFEAGDPSRPVWTGGWWAEGQTPQDNAGNAATPPLKILRSEQGLMVSLDDDNQAIQVSDESGDNLLQIEVRQGELLIQGLRRVVVHAPQIELVQNASHPVVFGDELMSYLGQLVAALQSHTHPGEMAAGVFPVTPMVPATLFPTPSASLISTKVKSG
;
A
#
# COMPACT_ATOMS: atom_id res chain seq x y z
N MET A 1 32.68 -3.26 63.49
CA MET A 1 32.44 -3.73 62.11
C MET A 1 32.69 -5.22 62.13
N GLU A 2 31.66 -6.03 61.89
CA GLU A 2 31.80 -7.49 61.83
C GLU A 2 32.79 -7.85 60.70
N PRO A 3 33.84 -8.65 60.97
CA PRO A 3 34.71 -9.16 59.92
C PRO A 3 33.89 -10.02 58.94
N GLY A 4 33.90 -9.69 57.65
CA GLY A 4 33.05 -10.33 56.63
C GLY A 4 31.93 -9.45 56.05
N SER A 5 31.62 -8.30 56.65
CA SER A 5 30.55 -7.41 56.18
C SER A 5 30.87 -6.77 54.82
N VAL A 6 32.13 -6.47 54.54
CA VAL A 6 32.56 -5.86 53.27
C VAL A 6 32.61 -6.92 52.18
N GLU A 7 33.12 -8.11 52.50
CA GLU A 7 33.20 -9.26 51.59
C GLU A 7 31.82 -9.73 51.14
N ARG A 8 30.84 -9.74 52.06
CA ARG A 8 29.44 -10.06 51.74
C ARG A 8 28.81 -8.99 50.85
N LEU A 9 29.06 -7.70 51.14
CA LEU A 9 28.60 -6.59 50.31
C LEU A 9 29.23 -6.63 48.91
N VAL A 10 30.52 -6.92 48.81
CA VAL A 10 31.23 -7.04 47.52
C VAL A 10 30.72 -8.24 46.74
N ALA A 11 30.43 -9.38 47.39
CA ALA A 11 29.84 -10.54 46.73
C ALA A 11 28.41 -10.27 46.24
N GLU A 12 27.58 -9.62 47.05
CA GLU A 12 26.23 -9.19 46.66
C GLU A 12 26.27 -8.18 45.50
N LEU A 13 27.18 -7.20 45.55
CA LEU A 13 27.36 -6.22 44.48
C LEU A 13 27.87 -6.88 43.20
N ALA A 14 28.84 -7.80 43.30
CA ALA A 14 29.37 -8.55 42.17
C ALA A 14 28.28 -9.42 41.53
N GLU A 15 27.41 -10.03 42.34
CA GLU A 15 26.29 -10.82 41.84
C GLU A 15 25.22 -9.94 41.18
N GLN A 16 24.90 -8.81 41.79
CA GLN A 16 23.96 -7.83 41.24
C GLN A 16 24.48 -7.23 39.93
N VAL A 17 25.79 -7.05 39.78
CA VAL A 17 26.43 -6.63 38.52
C VAL A 17 26.43 -7.76 37.49
N ARG A 18 26.65 -9.02 37.90
CA ARG A 18 26.61 -10.19 37.01
C ARG A 18 25.21 -10.46 36.44
N GLN A 19 24.16 -10.05 37.14
CA GLN A 19 22.77 -10.24 36.71
C GLN A 19 22.20 -9.09 35.87
N ARG A 20 23.03 -8.12 35.47
CA ARG A 20 22.62 -6.98 34.65
C ARG A 20 23.06 -7.15 33.20
N PHE A 21 22.09 -7.00 32.29
CA PHE A 21 22.26 -7.28 30.87
C PHE A 21 22.04 -6.02 30.05
N TYR A 22 23.11 -5.22 29.86
CA TYR A 22 23.06 -3.94 29.16
C TYR A 22 23.23 -4.04 27.63
N GLY A 23 23.40 -5.24 27.10
CA GLY A 23 23.58 -5.49 25.66
C GLY A 23 22.26 -5.59 24.89
N LYS A 24 22.40 -5.90 23.60
CA LYS A 24 21.29 -6.34 22.73
C LYS A 24 21.40 -7.84 22.51
N TYR A 25 20.28 -8.54 22.66
CA TYR A 25 20.22 -10.01 22.57
C TYR A 25 19.24 -10.42 21.48
N ARG A 26 19.55 -11.49 20.74
CA ARG A 26 18.62 -12.01 19.72
C ARG A 26 17.46 -12.72 20.41
N GLY A 27 16.25 -12.25 20.14
CA GLY A 27 15.01 -12.87 20.54
C GLY A 27 14.22 -13.39 19.35
N VAL A 28 13.40 -14.41 19.59
CA VAL A 28 12.38 -14.88 18.66
C VAL A 28 11.02 -14.70 19.31
N VAL A 29 10.09 -14.03 18.63
CA VAL A 29 8.74 -13.77 19.14
C VAL A 29 8.01 -15.09 19.41
N GLN A 30 7.41 -15.21 20.59
CA GLN A 30 6.59 -16.36 21.00
C GLN A 30 5.11 -15.98 21.18
N ASP A 31 4.83 -14.73 21.54
CA ASP A 31 3.48 -14.24 21.73
C ASP A 31 3.42 -12.73 21.43
N ASN A 32 2.42 -12.31 20.66
CA ASN A 32 2.16 -10.91 20.33
C ASN A 32 0.71 -10.49 20.64
N GLN A 33 -0.06 -11.32 21.34
CA GLN A 33 -1.45 -11.04 21.75
C GLN A 33 -1.48 -10.24 23.05
N ASP A 34 -0.94 -9.02 23.01
CA ASP A 34 -0.85 -8.14 24.18
C ASP A 34 -2.24 -7.79 24.76
N PRO A 35 -2.59 -8.25 25.98
CA PRO A 35 -3.88 -7.97 26.61
C PRO A 35 -4.13 -6.48 26.89
N ARG A 36 -3.09 -5.64 26.88
CA ARG A 36 -3.21 -4.18 27.09
C ARG A 36 -3.18 -3.37 25.79
N GLY A 37 -2.99 -4.01 24.64
CA GLY A 37 -2.95 -3.33 23.34
C GLY A 37 -1.84 -2.28 23.22
N MET A 38 -0.72 -2.46 23.94
CA MET A 38 0.40 -1.51 23.96
C MET A 38 1.48 -1.88 22.93
N GLY A 39 1.27 -2.92 22.12
CA GLY A 39 2.27 -3.41 21.16
C GLY A 39 3.40 -4.21 21.82
N ARG A 40 3.12 -4.85 22.97
CA ARG A 40 4.10 -5.68 23.66
C ARG A 40 4.17 -7.07 23.05
N ILE A 41 5.33 -7.70 23.17
CA ILE A 41 5.53 -9.10 22.78
C ILE A 41 6.13 -9.89 23.93
N ARG A 42 6.08 -11.22 23.85
CA ARG A 42 6.95 -12.10 24.61
C ARG A 42 7.89 -12.80 23.64
N ALA A 43 9.16 -12.91 24.00
CA ALA A 43 10.19 -13.50 23.16
C ALA A 43 10.97 -14.58 23.91
N ARG A 44 11.49 -15.58 23.19
CA ARG A 44 12.52 -16.50 23.67
C ARG A 44 13.88 -15.84 23.45
N VAL A 45 14.70 -15.74 24.51
CA VAL A 45 16.04 -15.11 24.47
C VAL A 45 17.06 -16.05 25.12
N PRO A 46 17.59 -17.04 24.38
CA PRO A 46 18.39 -18.12 24.96
C PRO A 46 19.63 -17.66 25.72
N GLU A 47 20.28 -16.58 25.26
CA GLU A 47 21.52 -16.08 25.85
C GLU A 47 21.33 -15.47 27.26
N VAL A 48 20.10 -15.14 27.64
CA VAL A 48 19.79 -14.47 28.93
C VAL A 48 18.82 -15.26 29.80
N LEU A 49 17.86 -15.96 29.20
CA LEU A 49 16.75 -16.62 29.89
C LEU A 49 16.69 -18.14 29.62
N ASP A 50 17.67 -18.70 28.92
CA ASP A 50 17.66 -20.09 28.45
C ASP A 50 16.34 -20.42 27.71
N ASP A 51 15.57 -21.40 28.20
CA ASP A 51 14.31 -21.83 27.61
C ASP A 51 13.10 -20.97 28.04
N GLN A 52 13.29 -20.03 28.96
CA GLN A 52 12.19 -19.21 29.47
C GLN A 52 11.85 -18.07 28.51
N THR A 53 10.55 -17.81 28.36
CA THR A 53 10.06 -16.64 27.63
C THR A 53 10.12 -15.40 28.51
N THR A 54 10.46 -14.26 27.92
CA THR A 54 10.43 -12.96 28.61
C THR A 54 9.04 -12.67 29.21
N PRO A 55 8.99 -11.77 30.22
CA PRO A 55 7.80 -10.95 30.46
C PRO A 55 7.39 -10.16 29.20
N TRP A 56 6.26 -9.47 29.26
CA TRP A 56 5.83 -8.58 28.18
C TRP A 56 6.87 -7.47 27.93
N ALA A 57 7.55 -7.55 26.80
CA ALA A 57 8.57 -6.60 26.39
C ALA A 57 7.95 -5.34 25.81
N MET A 58 8.46 -4.18 26.23
CA MET A 58 7.97 -2.88 25.76
C MET A 58 8.48 -2.56 24.36
N PRO A 59 7.65 -2.01 23.47
CA PRO A 59 8.13 -1.61 22.16
C PRO A 59 9.03 -0.37 22.26
N CYS A 60 10.19 -0.43 21.62
CA CYS A 60 10.97 0.73 21.22
C CYS A 60 10.61 1.09 19.77
N ALA A 61 9.41 1.67 19.59
CA ALA A 61 8.91 2.04 18.26
C ALA A 61 9.65 3.27 17.71
N PRO A 62 9.84 3.39 16.37
CA PRO A 62 10.46 4.57 15.77
C PRO A 62 9.72 5.89 16.07
N PHE A 63 8.39 5.81 16.22
CA PHE A 63 7.52 6.92 16.56
C PHE A 63 6.30 6.43 17.35
N ALA A 64 5.98 7.09 18.46
CA ALA A 64 4.81 6.79 19.29
C ALA A 64 4.31 8.04 20.04
N GLY A 65 2.99 8.14 20.22
CA GLY A 65 2.31 9.23 20.91
C GLY A 65 0.80 8.97 21.03
N ALA A 66 0.07 9.84 21.72
CA ALA A 66 -1.38 9.69 21.86
C ALA A 66 -2.07 9.80 20.49
N GLY A 67 -2.61 8.68 19.98
CA GLY A 67 -3.28 8.61 18.68
C GLY A 67 -2.35 8.73 17.46
N ALA A 68 -1.03 8.63 17.65
CA ALA A 68 -0.05 8.76 16.57
C ALA A 68 1.13 7.81 16.77
N GLY A 69 1.68 7.25 15.70
CA GLY A 69 2.82 6.35 15.81
C GLY A 69 3.01 5.44 14.60
N GLN A 70 4.12 4.71 14.60
CA GLN A 70 4.34 3.56 13.74
C GLN A 70 4.00 2.30 14.54
N TYR A 71 2.81 1.73 14.29
CA TYR A 71 2.35 0.51 14.94
C TYR A 71 2.54 -0.68 14.02
N SER A 72 3.67 -1.38 14.17
CA SER A 72 4.02 -2.56 13.38
C SER A 72 4.58 -3.61 14.33
N ILE A 73 3.72 -4.50 14.79
CA ILE A 73 4.08 -5.53 15.78
C ILE A 73 4.53 -6.78 15.03
N PRO A 74 5.74 -7.29 15.27
CA PRO A 74 6.23 -8.48 14.59
C PRO A 74 5.33 -9.70 14.83
N ALA A 75 5.19 -10.54 13.80
CA ALA A 75 4.49 -11.81 13.90
C ALA A 75 5.22 -12.79 14.84
N VAL A 76 4.51 -13.80 15.35
CA VAL A 76 5.12 -14.93 16.06
C VAL A 76 6.18 -15.60 15.16
N GLU A 77 7.27 -16.07 15.76
CA GLU A 77 8.48 -16.57 15.08
C GLU A 77 9.34 -15.50 14.38
N SER A 78 9.00 -14.22 14.43
CA SER A 78 9.88 -13.15 13.91
C SER A 78 11.12 -12.97 14.78
N GLY A 79 12.24 -12.63 14.14
CA GLY A 79 13.46 -12.23 14.83
C GLY A 79 13.41 -10.78 15.31
N VAL A 80 13.66 -10.54 16.60
CA VAL A 80 13.71 -9.21 17.22
C VAL A 80 14.96 -9.03 18.08
N TRP A 81 15.41 -7.80 18.27
CA TRP A 81 16.40 -7.50 19.31
C TRP A 81 15.70 -7.21 20.63
N ILE A 82 16.20 -7.85 21.69
CA ILE A 82 15.73 -7.65 23.06
C ILE A 82 16.80 -6.92 23.86
N GLU A 83 16.35 -5.95 24.64
CA GLU A 83 17.09 -5.15 25.59
C GLU A 83 16.38 -5.18 26.94
N PHE A 84 17.02 -4.69 27.98
CA PHE A 84 16.49 -4.72 29.33
C PHE A 84 16.63 -3.35 29.98
N GLU A 85 15.52 -2.78 30.48
CA GLU A 85 15.55 -1.47 31.12
C GLU A 85 16.47 -1.51 32.35
N ALA A 86 17.50 -0.65 32.37
CA ALA A 86 18.55 -0.68 33.38
C ALA A 86 19.18 -2.09 33.57
N GLY A 87 19.27 -2.86 32.48
CA GLY A 87 19.83 -4.21 32.46
C GLY A 87 19.01 -5.24 33.21
N ASP A 88 17.74 -4.96 33.56
CA ASP A 88 16.88 -5.86 34.34
C ASP A 88 16.11 -6.88 33.47
N PRO A 89 16.39 -8.20 33.55
CA PRO A 89 15.67 -9.21 32.77
C PRO A 89 14.15 -9.22 32.98
N SER A 90 13.66 -8.69 34.11
CA SER A 90 12.23 -8.57 34.40
C SER A 90 11.54 -7.43 33.64
N ARG A 91 12.32 -6.52 33.03
CA ARG A 91 11.84 -5.32 32.30
C ARG A 91 12.35 -5.32 30.85
N PRO A 92 11.92 -6.29 30.02
CA PRO A 92 12.37 -6.37 28.64
C PRO A 92 11.81 -5.24 27.77
N VAL A 93 12.58 -4.88 26.75
CA VAL A 93 12.24 -3.96 25.67
C VAL A 93 12.58 -4.66 24.36
N TRP A 94 11.71 -4.59 23.35
CA TRP A 94 12.02 -5.08 22.02
C TRP A 94 12.24 -3.90 21.07
N THR A 95 13.29 -4.00 20.25
CA THR A 95 13.74 -2.90 19.39
C THR A 95 14.09 -3.40 18.00
N GLY A 96 13.22 -3.16 17.03
CA GLY A 96 13.44 -3.56 15.64
C GLY A 96 13.53 -5.08 15.43
N GLY A 97 13.64 -5.45 14.15
CA GLY A 97 13.75 -6.84 13.72
C GLY A 97 15.15 -7.19 13.22
N TRP A 98 15.43 -8.48 13.13
CA TRP A 98 16.54 -9.00 12.34
C TRP A 98 16.00 -10.09 11.41
N TRP A 99 16.61 -10.20 10.23
CA TRP A 99 16.29 -11.25 9.27
C TRP A 99 17.21 -12.45 9.47
N ALA A 100 16.65 -13.66 9.47
CA ALA A 100 17.43 -14.85 9.21
C ALA A 100 17.82 -14.91 7.72
N GLU A 101 18.69 -15.85 7.38
CA GLU A 101 19.03 -16.11 5.98
C GLU A 101 17.77 -16.37 5.14
N GLY A 102 17.64 -15.64 4.03
CA GLY A 102 16.49 -15.77 3.12
C GLY A 102 15.18 -15.10 3.59
N GLN A 103 15.18 -14.38 4.72
CA GLN A 103 13.96 -13.73 5.24
C GLN A 103 13.81 -12.25 4.87
N THR A 104 14.76 -11.68 4.13
CA THR A 104 14.61 -10.30 3.65
C THR A 104 13.38 -10.19 2.75
N PRO A 105 12.67 -9.04 2.78
CA PRO A 105 11.49 -8.87 1.94
C PRO A 105 11.88 -8.97 0.46
N GLN A 106 10.95 -9.50 -0.34
CA GLN A 106 11.07 -9.61 -1.79
C GLN A 106 10.04 -8.70 -2.47
N ASP A 107 10.35 -8.24 -3.67
CA ASP A 107 9.37 -7.60 -4.54
C ASP A 107 8.38 -8.62 -5.13
N ASN A 108 7.42 -8.16 -5.92
CA ASN A 108 6.42 -9.02 -6.57
C ASN A 108 7.02 -9.94 -7.65
N ALA A 109 8.25 -9.69 -8.10
CA ALA A 109 9.00 -10.55 -9.02
C ALA A 109 9.87 -11.59 -8.28
N GLY A 110 9.87 -11.60 -6.94
CA GLY A 110 10.66 -12.50 -6.11
C GLY A 110 12.10 -12.05 -5.90
N ASN A 111 12.46 -10.83 -6.30
CA ASN A 111 13.80 -10.29 -6.05
C ASN A 111 13.89 -9.82 -4.60
N ALA A 112 14.90 -10.29 -3.88
CA ALA A 112 15.18 -9.81 -2.53
C ALA A 112 15.53 -8.32 -2.53
N ALA A 113 15.18 -7.63 -1.44
CA ALA A 113 15.58 -6.25 -1.21
C ALA A 113 17.11 -6.09 -1.31
N THR A 114 17.53 -5.00 -1.94
CA THR A 114 18.93 -4.63 -2.16
C THR A 114 19.12 -3.15 -1.81
N PRO A 115 20.34 -2.60 -1.75
CA PRO A 115 20.52 -1.17 -1.53
C PRO A 115 19.71 -0.24 -2.48
N PRO A 116 19.61 -0.50 -3.80
CA PRO A 116 18.73 0.28 -4.69
C PRO A 116 17.25 -0.03 -4.50
N LEU A 117 16.88 -1.27 -4.16
CA LEU A 117 15.49 -1.72 -3.98
C LEU A 117 15.08 -1.74 -2.50
N LYS A 118 14.41 -0.67 -2.06
CA LYS A 118 13.91 -0.51 -0.68
C LYS A 118 12.46 -0.99 -0.62
N ILE A 119 12.15 -1.85 0.34
CA ILE A 119 10.84 -2.48 0.44
C ILE A 119 10.31 -2.39 1.88
N LEU A 120 9.07 -1.94 2.01
CA LEU A 120 8.21 -2.17 3.16
C LEU A 120 7.17 -3.21 2.75
N ARG A 121 7.26 -4.43 3.30
CA ARG A 121 6.34 -5.54 2.98
C ARG A 121 5.76 -6.13 4.26
N SER A 122 4.45 -6.30 4.30
CA SER A 122 3.76 -7.06 5.35
C SER A 122 3.89 -8.57 5.13
N GLU A 123 3.55 -9.37 6.13
CA GLU A 123 3.61 -10.83 6.09
C GLU A 123 2.67 -11.42 5.03
N GLN A 124 1.60 -10.70 4.66
CA GLN A 124 0.64 -11.08 3.63
C GLN A 124 0.93 -10.40 2.27
N GLY A 125 2.13 -9.82 2.11
CA GLY A 125 2.62 -9.31 0.84
C GLY A 125 2.09 -7.93 0.41
N LEU A 126 1.31 -7.22 1.23
CA LEU A 126 1.05 -5.80 0.99
C LEU A 126 2.37 -5.02 1.02
N MET A 127 2.61 -4.18 0.02
CA MET A 127 3.94 -3.66 -0.25
C MET A 127 3.94 -2.17 -0.60
N VAL A 128 4.99 -1.49 -0.16
CA VAL A 128 5.47 -0.22 -0.70
C VAL A 128 6.93 -0.40 -1.07
N SER A 129 7.32 -0.06 -2.30
CA SER A 129 8.71 -0.19 -2.76
C SER A 129 9.22 1.07 -3.46
N LEU A 130 10.54 1.27 -3.34
CA LEU A 130 11.30 2.29 -4.06
C LEU A 130 12.46 1.60 -4.75
N ASP A 131 12.50 1.71 -6.07
CA ASP A 131 13.54 1.14 -6.92
C ASP A 131 14.37 2.27 -7.54
N ASP A 132 15.58 2.48 -7.03
CA ASP A 132 16.47 3.54 -7.53
C ASP A 132 17.06 3.21 -8.92
N ASP A 133 17.19 1.94 -9.28
CA ASP A 133 17.79 1.53 -10.57
C ASP A 133 16.81 1.77 -11.72
N ASN A 134 15.56 1.38 -11.51
CA ASN A 134 14.47 1.60 -12.46
C ASN A 134 13.83 2.99 -12.31
N GLN A 135 14.08 3.69 -11.19
CA GLN A 135 13.46 4.96 -10.83
C GLN A 135 11.93 4.83 -10.74
N ALA A 136 11.48 3.83 -9.97
CA ALA A 136 10.08 3.52 -9.78
C ALA A 136 9.67 3.56 -8.30
N ILE A 137 8.45 4.02 -8.03
CA ILE A 137 7.82 3.97 -6.70
C ILE A 137 6.52 3.19 -6.85
N GLN A 138 6.31 2.16 -6.04
CA GLN A 138 5.14 1.29 -6.13
C GLN A 138 4.44 1.09 -4.79
N VAL A 139 3.12 0.94 -4.86
CA VAL A 139 2.27 0.43 -3.78
C VAL A 139 1.41 -0.68 -4.37
N SER A 140 1.54 -1.89 -3.84
CA SER A 140 0.93 -3.08 -4.42
C SER A 140 0.40 -4.06 -3.39
N ASP A 141 -0.50 -4.94 -3.83
CA ASP A 141 -0.77 -6.20 -3.16
C ASP A 141 0.29 -7.27 -3.52
N GLU A 142 0.16 -8.46 -2.93
CA GLU A 142 1.12 -9.55 -3.13
C GLU A 142 1.25 -9.97 -4.61
N SER A 143 0.15 -10.00 -5.36
CA SER A 143 0.16 -10.43 -6.75
C SER A 143 0.56 -9.33 -7.73
N GLY A 144 0.46 -8.06 -7.34
CA GLY A 144 0.71 -6.91 -8.21
C GLY A 144 -0.46 -6.59 -9.13
N ASP A 145 -1.60 -7.25 -8.95
CA ASP A 145 -2.79 -6.98 -9.75
C ASP A 145 -3.47 -5.67 -9.34
N ASN A 146 -3.30 -5.25 -8.09
CA ASN A 146 -3.72 -3.95 -7.58
C ASN A 146 -2.48 -3.10 -7.30
N LEU A 147 -2.31 -2.02 -8.05
CA LEU A 147 -1.04 -1.31 -8.15
C LEU A 147 -1.25 0.19 -8.32
N LEU A 148 -0.51 0.97 -7.55
CA LEU A 148 -0.19 2.36 -7.88
C LEU A 148 1.31 2.44 -8.12
N GLN A 149 1.70 3.01 -9.27
CA GLN A 149 3.09 3.09 -9.67
C GLN A 149 3.42 4.46 -10.27
N ILE A 150 4.57 4.99 -9.90
CA ILE A 150 5.18 6.17 -10.50
C ILE A 150 6.45 5.72 -11.21
N GLU A 151 6.48 5.89 -12.53
CA GLU A 151 7.64 5.66 -13.38
C GLU A 151 8.32 6.99 -13.68
N VAL A 152 9.35 7.33 -12.90
CA VAL A 152 9.92 8.68 -12.89
C VAL A 152 10.60 9.02 -14.22
N ARG A 153 11.31 8.06 -14.82
CA ARG A 153 12.02 8.29 -16.11
C ARG A 153 11.08 8.51 -17.28
N GLN A 154 9.93 7.83 -17.27
CA GLN A 154 8.92 7.97 -18.32
C GLN A 154 7.96 9.13 -18.02
N GLY A 155 7.90 9.60 -16.78
CA GLY A 155 6.92 10.59 -16.33
C GLY A 155 5.51 10.03 -16.30
N GLU A 156 5.35 8.73 -16.08
CA GLU A 156 4.07 8.03 -16.08
C GLU A 156 3.61 7.71 -14.65
N LEU A 157 2.31 7.84 -14.42
CA LEU A 157 1.65 7.36 -13.21
C LEU A 157 0.57 6.34 -13.62
N LEU A 158 0.74 5.10 -13.15
CA LEU A 158 -0.18 3.99 -13.40
C LEU A 158 -1.05 3.76 -12.15
N ILE A 159 -2.37 3.70 -12.36
CA ILE A 159 -3.34 3.25 -11.35
C ILE A 159 -4.08 2.04 -11.92
N GLN A 160 -3.84 0.88 -11.33
CA GLN A 160 -4.40 -0.39 -11.78
C GLN A 160 -5.18 -1.05 -10.65
N GLY A 161 -6.34 -1.60 -10.99
CA GLY A 161 -7.07 -2.51 -10.12
C GLY A 161 -7.55 -3.72 -10.91
N LEU A 162 -7.41 -4.91 -10.34
CA LEU A 162 -7.74 -6.19 -10.99
C LEU A 162 -9.16 -6.22 -11.57
N ARG A 163 -10.11 -5.59 -10.87
CA ARG A 163 -11.53 -5.60 -11.22
C ARG A 163 -12.09 -4.23 -11.57
N ARG A 164 -11.79 -3.21 -10.76
CA ARG A 164 -12.36 -1.88 -10.88
C ARG A 164 -11.55 -0.88 -10.08
N VAL A 165 -11.28 0.29 -10.67
CA VAL A 165 -10.83 1.49 -9.95
C VAL A 165 -12.04 2.39 -9.72
N VAL A 166 -12.26 2.83 -8.48
CA VAL A 166 -13.36 3.73 -8.11
C VAL A 166 -12.80 5.01 -7.55
N VAL A 167 -13.07 6.13 -8.22
CA VAL A 167 -12.77 7.46 -7.71
C VAL A 167 -14.07 8.06 -7.18
N HIS A 168 -14.14 8.25 -5.86
CA HIS A 168 -15.32 8.82 -5.20
C HIS A 168 -14.94 10.14 -4.53
N ALA A 169 -15.46 11.24 -5.06
CA ALA A 169 -15.28 12.58 -4.51
C ALA A 169 -16.51 13.45 -4.84
N PRO A 170 -16.79 14.51 -4.05
CA PRO A 170 -17.82 15.49 -4.41
C PRO A 170 -17.56 16.18 -5.76
N GLN A 171 -16.30 16.36 -6.14
CA GLN A 171 -15.87 16.92 -7.42
C GLN A 171 -14.57 16.23 -7.87
N ILE A 172 -14.48 15.86 -9.15
CA ILE A 172 -13.30 15.25 -9.77
C ILE A 172 -12.92 16.08 -11.00
N GLU A 173 -11.68 16.56 -11.03
CA GLU A 173 -11.06 17.27 -12.16
C GLU A 173 -9.84 16.44 -12.61
N LEU A 174 -9.80 16.04 -13.88
CA LEU A 174 -8.67 15.25 -14.42
C LEU A 174 -7.53 16.12 -14.96
N VAL A 175 -7.85 17.35 -15.35
CA VAL A 175 -6.91 18.32 -15.93
C VAL A 175 -7.27 19.69 -15.39
N GLN A 176 -6.28 20.41 -14.88
CA GLN A 176 -6.46 21.74 -14.30
C GLN A 176 -6.98 22.76 -15.33
N ASN A 177 -8.04 23.50 -15.00
CA ASN A 177 -8.66 24.53 -15.86
C ASN A 177 -9.18 23.99 -17.21
N ALA A 178 -9.66 22.75 -17.22
CA ALA A 178 -10.09 22.13 -18.47
C ALA A 178 -11.42 22.71 -18.97
N SER A 179 -11.36 23.41 -20.11
CA SER A 179 -12.50 24.11 -20.69
C SER A 179 -13.68 23.26 -21.18
N HIS A 180 -13.55 21.92 -21.26
CA HIS A 180 -14.55 21.02 -21.83
C HIS A 180 -14.72 19.71 -21.04
N PRO A 181 -15.97 19.30 -20.72
CA PRO A 181 -16.21 18.21 -19.79
C PRO A 181 -15.76 16.87 -20.37
N VAL A 182 -15.44 15.91 -19.50
CA VAL A 182 -15.00 14.58 -19.93
C VAL A 182 -16.19 13.83 -20.54
N VAL A 183 -16.00 13.23 -21.71
CA VAL A 183 -17.06 12.51 -22.44
C VAL A 183 -17.01 11.02 -22.08
N PHE A 184 -18.16 10.37 -21.95
CA PHE A 184 -18.22 8.92 -21.83
C PHE A 184 -17.91 8.29 -23.20
N GLY A 185 -16.76 7.62 -23.30
CA GLY A 185 -16.28 7.02 -24.56
C GLY A 185 -17.29 6.08 -25.21
N ASP A 186 -17.90 5.17 -24.44
CA ASP A 186 -18.87 4.21 -24.97
C ASP A 186 -20.15 4.88 -25.51
N GLU A 187 -20.67 5.88 -24.80
CA GLU A 187 -21.86 6.63 -25.23
C GLU A 187 -21.57 7.50 -26.47
N LEU A 188 -20.39 8.14 -26.51
CA LEU A 188 -19.94 8.88 -27.70
C LEU A 188 -19.81 7.94 -28.91
N MET A 189 -19.22 6.76 -28.73
CA MET A 189 -19.08 5.78 -29.79
C MET A 189 -20.43 5.27 -30.29
N SER A 190 -21.41 5.09 -29.40
CA SER A 190 -22.78 4.75 -29.79
C SER A 190 -23.42 5.86 -30.62
N TYR A 191 -23.29 7.12 -30.18
CA TYR A 191 -23.80 8.29 -30.90
C TYR A 191 -23.17 8.42 -32.30
N LEU A 192 -21.84 8.31 -32.39
CA LEU A 192 -21.12 8.36 -33.67
C LEU A 192 -21.49 7.18 -34.58
N GLY A 193 -21.70 5.99 -34.03
CA GLY A 193 -22.18 4.82 -34.77
C GLY A 193 -23.56 5.05 -35.38
N GLN A 194 -24.49 5.65 -34.62
CA GLN A 194 -25.82 6.03 -35.13
C GLN A 194 -25.72 7.08 -36.25
N LEU A 195 -24.83 8.07 -36.06
CA LEU A 195 -24.57 9.10 -37.06
C LEU A 195 -24.09 8.50 -38.39
N VAL A 196 -23.07 7.63 -38.32
CA VAL A 196 -22.49 6.97 -39.49
C VAL A 196 -23.53 6.07 -40.17
N ALA A 197 -24.29 5.29 -39.41
CA ALA A 197 -25.32 4.40 -39.96
C ALA A 197 -26.42 5.18 -40.72
N ALA A 198 -26.85 6.31 -40.19
CA ALA A 198 -27.84 7.15 -40.86
C ALA A 198 -27.28 7.81 -42.13
N LEU A 199 -25.99 8.20 -42.14
CA LEU A 199 -25.33 8.71 -43.35
C LEU A 199 -25.12 7.61 -44.40
N GLN A 200 -24.76 6.38 -43.99
CA GLN A 200 -24.58 5.26 -44.91
C GLN A 200 -25.89 4.77 -45.51
N SER A 201 -27.00 4.84 -44.77
CA SER A 201 -28.35 4.52 -45.25
C SER A 201 -29.03 5.72 -45.92
N HIS A 202 -28.40 6.88 -45.92
CA HIS A 202 -28.94 8.07 -46.55
C HIS A 202 -28.84 7.97 -48.08
N THR A 203 -29.98 8.20 -48.73
CA THR A 203 -30.12 8.19 -50.19
C THR A 203 -30.87 9.45 -50.65
N HIS A 204 -30.56 9.93 -51.85
CA HIS A 204 -31.33 11.00 -52.51
C HIS A 204 -32.09 10.42 -53.72
N PRO A 205 -33.29 10.92 -54.03
CA PRO A 205 -33.98 10.61 -55.29
C PRO A 205 -33.15 11.12 -56.48
N GLY A 206 -32.79 10.25 -57.42
CA GLY A 206 -32.11 10.63 -58.66
C GLY A 206 -33.11 11.10 -59.71
N GLU A 207 -32.86 12.27 -60.31
CA GLU A 207 -33.69 12.81 -61.39
C GLU A 207 -33.29 12.17 -62.73
N MET A 208 -33.77 10.96 -63.04
CA MET A 208 -33.80 10.46 -64.43
C MET A 208 -34.94 9.45 -64.64
N ALA A 209 -36.19 9.93 -64.72
CA ALA A 209 -37.26 9.22 -65.43
C ALA A 209 -38.41 10.19 -65.81
N ALA A 210 -38.29 10.78 -67.00
CA ALA A 210 -39.40 11.23 -67.84
C ALA A 210 -40.48 12.14 -67.20
N GLY A 211 -40.11 13.39 -66.87
CA GLY A 211 -40.80 14.63 -67.26
C GLY A 211 -42.32 14.85 -67.04
N VAL A 212 -43.10 13.96 -66.40
CA VAL A 212 -44.57 14.12 -66.35
C VAL A 212 -45.23 13.76 -65.00
N PHE A 213 -44.50 13.25 -64.01
CA PHE A 213 -45.09 12.91 -62.71
C PHE A 213 -44.57 13.79 -61.57
N PRO A 214 -45.44 14.26 -60.65
CA PRO A 214 -44.99 14.97 -59.46
C PRO A 214 -44.11 14.03 -58.63
N VAL A 215 -42.89 14.47 -58.33
CA VAL A 215 -41.99 13.72 -57.44
C VAL A 215 -42.65 13.62 -56.07
N THR A 216 -42.74 12.39 -55.53
CA THR A 216 -43.21 12.18 -54.16
C THR A 216 -42.31 13.02 -53.23
N PRO A 217 -42.88 13.88 -52.35
CA PRO A 217 -42.08 14.68 -51.43
C PRO A 217 -41.12 13.80 -50.64
N MET A 218 -39.88 14.26 -50.47
CA MET A 218 -38.87 13.58 -49.67
C MET A 218 -39.45 13.24 -48.29
N VAL A 219 -39.47 11.95 -47.92
CA VAL A 219 -39.72 11.57 -46.52
C VAL A 219 -38.58 12.20 -45.72
N PRO A 220 -38.87 13.05 -44.72
CA PRO A 220 -37.82 13.68 -43.93
C PRO A 220 -36.88 12.59 -43.40
N ALA A 221 -35.58 12.80 -43.56
CA ALA A 221 -34.60 11.93 -42.93
C ALA A 221 -34.94 11.83 -41.43
N THR A 222 -34.82 10.64 -40.86
CA THR A 222 -34.89 10.47 -39.41
C THR A 222 -33.98 11.49 -38.76
N LEU A 223 -34.56 12.40 -37.98
CA LEU A 223 -33.81 13.46 -37.31
C LEU A 223 -32.74 12.79 -36.43
N PHE A 224 -31.50 13.22 -36.62
CA PHE A 224 -30.43 12.82 -35.72
C PHE A 224 -30.83 13.23 -34.30
N PRO A 225 -30.78 12.31 -33.33
CA PRO A 225 -31.03 12.67 -31.95
C PRO A 225 -30.00 13.73 -31.57
N THR A 226 -30.44 14.83 -30.97
CA THR A 226 -29.52 15.86 -30.49
C THR A 226 -28.65 15.23 -29.39
N PRO A 227 -27.31 15.38 -29.43
CA PRO A 227 -26.46 14.84 -28.37
C PRO A 227 -26.97 15.35 -27.02
N SER A 228 -27.26 14.40 -26.12
CA SER A 228 -27.81 14.71 -24.82
C SER A 228 -26.68 14.87 -23.79
N ALA A 229 -26.94 15.58 -22.69
CA ALA A 229 -25.99 15.71 -21.60
C ALA A 229 -25.61 14.37 -20.95
N SER A 230 -26.34 13.27 -21.22
CA SER A 230 -25.97 11.92 -20.79
C SER A 230 -24.60 11.48 -21.34
N LEU A 231 -24.25 11.91 -22.56
CA LEU A 231 -22.98 11.56 -23.21
C LEU A 231 -21.76 12.16 -22.48
N ILE A 232 -22.00 13.11 -21.58
CA ILE A 232 -20.99 13.83 -20.82
C ILE A 232 -20.91 13.25 -19.41
N SER A 233 -19.68 12.99 -18.94
CA SER A 233 -19.43 12.58 -17.55
C SER A 233 -19.92 13.63 -16.58
N THR A 234 -20.98 13.30 -15.84
CA THR A 234 -21.48 14.13 -14.74
C THR A 234 -20.67 13.95 -13.45
N LYS A 235 -19.88 12.87 -13.37
CA LYS A 235 -18.98 12.57 -12.26
C LYS A 235 -17.59 13.17 -12.44
N VAL A 236 -17.20 13.46 -13.68
CA VAL A 236 -15.92 14.06 -14.02
C VAL A 236 -16.19 15.33 -14.81
N LYS A 237 -16.29 16.45 -14.10
CA LYS A 237 -16.39 17.76 -14.73
C LYS A 237 -14.97 18.27 -14.98
N SER A 238 -14.74 18.71 -16.20
CA SER A 238 -13.67 19.65 -16.45
C SER A 238 -14.11 21.01 -15.87
N GLY A 239 -13.20 21.75 -15.25
CA GLY A 239 -13.47 23.07 -14.68
C GLY A 239 -13.60 24.16 -15.73
#